data_AF-A0A354MCJ5-F1
#
_entry.id   AF-A0A354MCJ5-F1
#
_cell.length_a   1.000
_cell.length_b   1.000
_cell.length_c   1.000
_cell.angle_alpha   90.00
_cell.angle_beta   90.00
_cell.angle_gamma   90.00
#
_symmetry.space_group_name_H-M   'P 1'
#
loop_
_entity.id
_entity.type
_entity.pdbx_description
1 polymer ?
#
loop_
_entity_poly.entity_id
_entity_poly.type
_entity_poly.pdbx_seq_one_letter_code
_entity_poly.pdbx_strand_id
1 'polypeptide(L)'
;MEQEKVKCLIDMINNMDIKDKLRLAIRMSDSNYTNIKYDKPEMYEIFDNQLKDLDEGYRTAIINFNKYPTITFAMAKIIELTKEHQNQLALYLFNNLEK
;
A
#
# COMPACT_ATOMS: atom_id res chain seq x y z
N MET A 1 -12.39 11.70 14.73
CA MET A 1 -12.56 10.28 14.36
C MET A 1 -11.88 9.90 13.06
N GLU A 2 -12.33 10.32 11.86
CA GLU A 2 -11.66 9.88 10.61
C GLU A 2 -10.23 10.40 10.45
N GLN A 3 -9.96 11.66 10.77
CA GLN A 3 -8.60 12.20 10.74
C GLN A 3 -7.65 11.48 11.71
N GLU A 4 -8.15 11.03 12.86
CA GLU A 4 -7.35 10.22 13.79
C GLU A 4 -7.03 8.85 13.18
N LYS A 5 -7.98 8.22 12.48
CA LYS A 5 -7.72 6.98 11.72
C LYS A 5 -6.66 7.18 10.64
N VAL A 6 -6.72 8.28 9.90
CA VAL A 6 -5.72 8.63 8.88
C VAL A 6 -4.35 8.81 9.53
N LYS A 7 -4.26 9.54 10.65
CA LYS A 7 -3.01 9.71 11.38
C LYS A 7 -2.43 8.37 11.85
N CYS A 8 -3.26 7.49 12.44
CA CYS A 8 -2.83 6.16 12.84
C CYS A 8 -2.28 5.33 11.66
N LEU A 9 -2.92 5.42 10.48
CA LEU A 9 -2.45 4.71 9.29
C LEU A 9 -1.14 5.31 8.75
N ILE A 10 -0.95 6.63 8.82
CA ILE A 10 0.33 7.28 8.49
C ILE A 10 1.42 6.77 9.44
N ASP A 11 1.15 6.71 10.74
CA ASP A 11 2.11 6.21 11.73
C ASP A 11 2.46 4.73 11.47
N MET A 12 1.47 3.90 11.11
CA MET A 12 1.71 2.53 10.68
C MET A 12 2.59 2.45 9.43
N ILE A 13 2.29 3.25 8.40
CA ILE A 13 3.08 3.32 7.17
C ILE A 13 4.52 3.72 7.50
N ASN A 14 4.73 4.71 8.37
CA ASN A 14 6.07 5.17 8.75
C ASN A 14 6.91 4.06 9.40
N ASN A 15 6.26 3.20 10.20
CA ASN A 15 6.91 2.09 10.89
C ASN A 15 7.16 0.86 9.99
N MET A 16 6.57 0.80 8.79
CA MET A 16 6.84 -0.29 7.84
C MET A 16 8.23 -0.18 7.22
N ASP A 17 8.86 -1.33 7.00
CA ASP A 17 10.04 -1.40 6.14
C ASP A 17 9.67 -1.13 4.67
N ILE A 18 10.68 -0.97 3.82
CA ILE A 18 10.48 -0.62 2.41
C ILE A 18 9.67 -1.69 1.65
N LYS A 19 9.88 -2.97 1.96
CA LYS A 19 9.20 -4.07 1.26
C LYS A 19 7.74 -4.11 1.63
N ASP A 20 7.43 -3.87 2.89
CA ASP A 20 6.06 -3.81 3.40
C ASP A 20 5.31 -2.57 2.89
N LYS A 21 5.97 -1.41 2.77
CA LYS A 21 5.41 -0.24 2.08
C LYS A 21 5.07 -0.54 0.63
N LEU A 22 5.97 -1.19 -0.11
CA LEU A 22 5.72 -1.62 -1.49
C LEU A 22 4.55 -2.60 -1.59
N ARG A 23 4.49 -3.61 -0.70
CA ARG A 23 3.36 -4.55 -0.65
C ARG A 23 2.02 -3.85 -0.42
N LEU A 24 1.99 -2.85 0.46
CA LEU A 24 0.78 -2.06 0.69
C LEU A 24 0.40 -1.24 -0.55
N ALA A 25 1.37 -0.59 -1.21
CA ALA A 25 1.14 0.23 -2.40
C ALA A 25 0.62 -0.61 -3.58
N ILE A 26 1.22 -1.78 -3.79
CA ILE A 26 0.74 -2.80 -4.74
C ILE A 26 -0.70 -3.19 -4.41
N ARG A 27 -1.01 -3.46 -3.14
CA ARG A 27 -2.36 -3.87 -2.74
C ARG A 27 -3.40 -2.77 -2.94
N MET A 28 -3.06 -1.52 -2.66
CA MET A 28 -3.93 -0.38 -2.91
C MET A 28 -4.21 -0.18 -4.41
N SER A 29 -3.22 -0.46 -5.25
CA SER A 29 -3.31 -0.31 -6.71
C SER A 29 -4.02 -1.48 -7.39
N ASP A 30 -3.88 -2.71 -6.88
CA ASP A 30 -4.54 -3.92 -7.40
C ASP A 30 -6.00 -4.09 -6.95
N SER A 31 -6.36 -3.57 -5.77
CA SER A 31 -7.65 -3.89 -5.15
C SER A 31 -8.83 -3.13 -5.74
N ASN A 32 -9.89 -3.82 -6.18
CA ASN A 32 -11.15 -3.18 -6.59
C ASN A 32 -11.90 -2.43 -5.46
N TYR A 33 -11.45 -2.54 -4.20
CA TYR A 33 -12.10 -1.92 -3.05
C TYR A 33 -11.52 -0.55 -2.67
N THR A 34 -10.50 -0.08 -3.40
CA THR A 34 -9.94 1.26 -3.22
C THR A 34 -10.48 2.23 -4.28
N ASN A 35 -10.81 3.43 -3.82
CA ASN A 35 -11.30 4.55 -4.62
C ASN A 35 -10.19 5.58 -4.91
N ILE A 36 -8.95 5.12 -5.13
CA ILE A 36 -7.83 6.01 -5.44
C ILE A 36 -7.96 6.58 -6.87
N LYS A 37 -7.52 7.82 -7.05
CA LYS A 37 -7.63 8.59 -8.30
C LYS A 37 -6.43 8.40 -9.24
N TYR A 38 -5.39 7.73 -8.77
CA TYR A 38 -4.17 7.45 -9.52
C TYR A 38 -4.41 6.31 -10.51
N ASP A 39 -3.60 6.25 -11.56
CA ASP A 39 -3.64 5.15 -12.53
C ASP A 39 -3.20 3.85 -11.84
N LYS A 40 -4.17 2.99 -11.55
CA LYS A 40 -3.97 1.78 -10.76
C LYS A 40 -3.06 0.76 -11.47
N PRO A 41 -3.29 0.42 -12.75
CA PRO A 41 -2.35 -0.38 -13.52
C PRO A 41 -0.91 0.16 -13.53
N GLU A 42 -0.73 1.46 -13.80
CA GLU A 42 0.60 2.07 -13.85
C GLU A 42 1.30 2.03 -12.48
N MET A 43 0.60 2.43 -11.42
CA MET A 43 1.15 2.40 -10.05
C MET A 43 1.48 0.96 -9.61
N TYR A 44 0.64 -0.01 -9.97
CA TYR A 44 0.92 -1.42 -9.70
C TYR A 44 2.24 -1.84 -10.34
N GLU A 45 2.42 -1.57 -11.63
CA GLU A 45 3.61 -1.98 -12.38
C GLU A 45 4.89 -1.35 -11.80
N ILE A 46 4.85 -0.06 -11.44
CA ILE A 46 5.98 0.64 -10.81
C ILE A 46 6.38 -0.06 -9.51
N PHE A 47 5.45 -0.26 -8.58
CA PHE A 47 5.78 -0.80 -7.26
C PHE A 47 6.09 -2.30 -7.27
N ASP A 48 5.44 -3.07 -8.16
CA ASP A 48 5.73 -4.49 -8.36
C ASP A 48 7.15 -4.70 -8.89
N ASN A 49 7.58 -3.91 -9.87
CA ASN A 49 8.95 -3.96 -10.38
C ASN A 49 9.97 -3.57 -9.30
N GLN A 50 9.72 -2.48 -8.55
CA GLN A 50 10.58 -2.09 -7.43
C GLN A 50 10.72 -3.19 -6.38
N LEU A 51 9.63 -3.89 -6.04
CA LEU A 51 9.68 -4.98 -5.05
C LEU A 51 10.41 -6.22 -5.59
N LYS A 52 10.25 -6.54 -6.87
CA LYS A 52 10.99 -7.63 -7.53
C LYS A 52 12.50 -7.40 -7.53
N ASP A 53 12.94 -6.15 -7.67
CA ASP A 53 14.36 -5.79 -7.63
C ASP A 53 14.95 -5.87 -6.21
N LEU A 54 14.14 -5.61 -5.18
CA LEU A 54 14.57 -5.63 -3.77
C LEU A 54 14.40 -7.00 -3.08
N ASP A 55 13.60 -7.89 -3.63
CA ASP A 55 13.22 -9.15 -3.00
C ASP A 55 13.16 -10.30 -4.02
N GLU A 56 14.27 -11.04 -4.14
CA GLU A 56 14.38 -12.21 -5.02
C GLU A 56 13.34 -13.29 -4.68
N GLY A 57 13.00 -13.44 -3.41
CA GLY A 57 11.95 -14.36 -2.95
C GLY A 57 10.56 -13.94 -3.42
N TYR A 58 10.30 -12.63 -3.48
CA TYR A 58 9.07 -12.09 -4.07
C TYR A 58 9.00 -12.34 -5.57
N ARG A 59 10.10 -12.11 -6.30
CA ARG A 59 10.18 -12.28 -7.76
C ARG A 59 9.85 -13.69 -8.23
N THR A 60 10.17 -14.69 -7.41
CA THR A 60 10.13 -16.10 -7.80
C THR A 60 8.94 -16.88 -7.21
N ALA A 61 8.13 -16.25 -6.34
CA ALA A 61 7.07 -16.93 -5.59
C ALA A 61 5.69 -16.32 -5.80
N ILE A 62 4.65 -17.15 -5.67
CA ILE A 62 3.27 -16.67 -5.51
C ILE A 62 3.14 -16.07 -4.12
N ILE A 63 2.76 -14.79 -4.05
CA ILE A 63 2.64 -14.07 -2.78
C ILE A 63 1.46 -14.63 -1.99
N ASN A 64 1.75 -15.10 -0.77
CA ASN A 64 0.72 -15.46 0.19
C ASN A 64 0.52 -14.30 1.19
N PHE A 65 -0.52 -13.50 0.98
CA PHE A 65 -0.81 -12.35 1.85
C PHE A 65 -1.17 -12.71 3.29
N ASN A 66 -1.51 -13.98 3.59
CA ASN A 66 -1.70 -14.44 4.97
C ASN A 66 -0.41 -14.33 5.80
N LYS A 67 0.77 -14.22 5.14
CA LYS A 67 2.05 -13.97 5.80
C LYS A 67 2.25 -12.51 6.23
N TYR A 68 1.40 -11.58 5.77
CA TYR A 68 1.55 -10.14 5.98
C TYR A 68 0.30 -9.57 6.69
N PRO A 69 0.07 -9.91 7.98
CA PRO A 69 -1.12 -9.49 8.70
C PRO A 69 -1.20 -7.97 8.86
N THR A 70 -0.07 -7.28 9.04
CA THR A 70 -0.03 -5.82 9.17
C THR A 70 -0.50 -5.12 7.89
N ILE A 71 -0.09 -5.61 6.72
CA ILE A 71 -0.53 -5.10 5.41
C ILE A 71 -2.02 -5.34 5.21
N THR A 72 -2.48 -6.55 5.56
CA THR A 72 -3.88 -6.93 5.47
C THR A 72 -4.76 -6.06 6.38
N PHE A 73 -4.30 -5.80 7.61
CA PHE A 73 -4.99 -4.94 8.56
C PHE A 73 -5.01 -3.47 8.11
N ALA A 74 -3.88 -2.93 7.64
CA ALA A 74 -3.81 -1.57 7.10
C ALA A 74 -4.77 -1.41 5.92
N MET A 75 -4.78 -2.37 4.99
CA MET A 75 -5.70 -2.36 3.86
C MET A 75 -7.17 -2.38 4.29
N ALA A 76 -7.52 -3.25 5.26
CA ALA A 76 -8.87 -3.30 5.81
C ALA A 76 -9.31 -1.96 6.41
N LYS A 77 -8.39 -1.22 7.04
CA LYS A 77 -8.67 0.12 7.57
C LYS A 77 -8.74 1.20 6.51
N ILE A 78 -7.96 1.08 5.42
CA ILE A 78 -8.00 2.02 4.31
C ILE A 78 -9.33 1.96 3.56
N ILE A 79 -9.87 0.75 3.30
CA ILE A 79 -11.14 0.60 2.56
C ILE A 79 -12.36 1.13 3.33
N GLU A 80 -12.26 1.25 4.66
CA GLU A 80 -13.29 1.86 5.52
C GLU A 80 -13.34 3.40 5.39
N LEU A 81 -12.31 4.04 4.82
CA LEU A 81 -12.20 5.50 4.75
C LEU A 81 -12.89 6.08 3.52
N THR A 82 -13.23 7.37 3.60
CA THR A 82 -13.70 8.14 2.45
C THR A 82 -12.69 8.15 1.30
N LYS A 83 -13.19 8.41 0.09
CA LYS A 83 -12.36 8.54 -1.10
C LYS A 83 -11.23 9.55 -0.89
N GLU A 84 -11.51 10.68 -0.27
CA GLU A 84 -10.56 11.77 -0.04
C GLU A 84 -9.39 11.29 0.84
N HIS A 85 -9.70 10.60 1.94
CA HIS A 85 -8.70 10.07 2.86
C HIS A 85 -7.90 8.90 2.26
N GLN A 86 -8.54 8.03 1.48
CA GLN A 86 -7.82 6.99 0.72
C GLN A 86 -6.79 7.62 -0.24
N ASN A 87 -7.17 8.69 -0.93
CA ASN A 87 -6.28 9.41 -1.84
C ASN A 87 -5.14 10.15 -1.13
N GLN A 88 -5.40 10.68 0.07
CA GLN A 88 -4.36 11.27 0.92
C GLN A 88 -3.33 10.21 1.35
N LEU A 89 -3.80 9.05 1.81
CA LEU A 89 -2.91 7.95 2.22
C LEU A 89 -2.12 7.38 1.04
N ALA A 90 -2.75 7.22 -0.13
CA ALA A 90 -2.08 6.80 -1.35
C ALA A 90 -0.98 7.80 -1.75
N LEU A 91 -1.29 9.11 -1.78
CA LEU A 91 -0.29 10.14 -2.07
C LEU A 91 0.90 10.07 -1.12
N TYR A 92 0.61 9.96 0.19
CA TYR A 92 1.64 9.88 1.21
C TYR A 92 2.52 8.65 1.01
N LEU A 93 1.91 7.47 0.84
CA LEU A 93 2.64 6.21 0.64
C LEU A 93 3.50 6.25 -0.62
N PHE A 94 2.95 6.69 -1.75
CA PHE A 94 3.64 6.70 -3.04
C PHE A 94 4.85 7.66 -3.02
N ASN A 95 4.69 8.86 -2.45
CA ASN A 95 5.81 9.81 -2.30
C ASN A 95 6.92 9.31 -1.36
N ASN A 96 6.65 8.33 -0.49
CA ASN A 96 7.67 7.70 0.34
C ASN A 96 8.43 6.56 -0.38
N LEU A 97 7.96 6.16 -1.57
CA LEU A 97 8.52 5.09 -2.40
C LEU A 97 9.20 5.63 -3.66
N GLU A 98 8.74 6.76 -4.20
CA GLU A 98 9.43 7.54 -5.23
C GLU A 98 10.63 8.27 -4.62
N LYS A 99 11.80 7.61 -4.57
CA LYS A 99 13.09 8.24 -4.28
C LYS A 99 14.09 7.95 -5.39
#